data_AF-A0AA43DJL9-F1
#
_entry.id   AF-A0AA43DJL9-F1
#
_cell.length_a   1.000
_cell.length_b   1.000
_cell.length_c   1.000
_cell.angle_alpha   90.00
_cell.angle_beta   90.00
_cell.angle_gamma   90.00
#
_symmetry.space_group_name_H-M   'P 1'
#
loop_
_entity.id
_entity.type
_entity.pdbx_description
1 polymer ?
#
loop_
_entity_poly.entity_id
_entity_poly.type
_entity_poly.pdbx_seq_one_letter_code
_entity_poly.pdbx_strand_id
1 'polypeptide(L)'
;MSRLYLRCASCSRQQADGLISGATWGRLELPHGAEIEHPALKGSMFRVCPACMERHPDWEASLLESFGLTAPSQLRAEAAQ
;
A
#
# COMPACT_ATOMS: atom_id res chain seq x y z
N MET A 1 -17.94 -17.91 -7.23
CA MET A 1 -17.89 -17.08 -6.01
C MET A 1 -16.53 -16.44 -5.91
N SER A 2 -16.44 -15.12 -6.18
CA SER A 2 -15.20 -14.37 -6.12
C SER A 2 -14.72 -14.31 -4.68
N ARG A 3 -13.70 -15.10 -4.36
CA ARG A 3 -13.08 -15.09 -3.04
C ARG A 3 -12.45 -13.71 -2.86
N LEU A 4 -12.98 -12.92 -1.93
CA LEU A 4 -12.38 -11.64 -1.56
C LEU A 4 -11.08 -11.97 -0.82
N TYR A 5 -9.97 -11.77 -1.51
CA TYR A 5 -8.65 -11.88 -0.91
C TYR A 5 -8.15 -10.49 -0.54
N LEU A 6 -7.64 -10.37 0.68
CA LEU A 6 -6.77 -9.27 1.09
C LEU A 6 -5.37 -9.56 0.57
N ARG A 7 -4.70 -8.58 -0.04
CA ARG A 7 -3.34 -8.71 -0.54
C ARG A 7 -2.46 -7.69 0.15
N CYS A 8 -1.31 -8.14 0.66
CA CYS A 8 -0.33 -7.26 1.31
C CYS A 8 0.41 -6.46 0.24
N ALA A 9 0.44 -5.15 0.37
CA ALA A 9 1.15 -4.28 -0.55
C ALA A 9 2.69 -4.40 -0.42
N SER A 10 3.20 -4.83 0.73
CA SER A 10 4.64 -5.03 0.96
C SER A 10 5.14 -6.41 0.52
N CYS A 11 4.51 -7.51 0.97
CA CYS A 11 4.98 -8.87 0.72
C CYS A 11 4.12 -9.68 -0.26
N SER A 12 3.10 -9.08 -0.88
CA SER A 12 2.15 -9.73 -1.79
C SER A 12 1.36 -10.92 -1.19
N ARG A 13 1.48 -11.17 0.12
CA ARG A 13 0.73 -12.23 0.80
C ARG A 13 -0.76 -12.05 0.61
N GLN A 14 -1.43 -13.10 0.17
CA GLN A 14 -2.87 -13.13 -0.01
C GLN A 14 -3.53 -13.89 1.15
N GLN A 15 -4.65 -13.36 1.64
CA GLN A 15 -5.41 -14.00 2.69
C GLN A 15 -6.90 -13.89 2.39
N ALA A 16 -7.65 -14.97 2.65
CA ALA A 16 -9.09 -14.94 2.53
C ALA A 16 -9.66 -13.97 3.58
N ASP A 17 -10.45 -13.00 3.12
CA ASP A 17 -11.10 -11.96 3.95
C ASP A 17 -12.01 -12.56 5.05
N GLY A 18 -12.50 -13.79 4.85
CA GLY A 18 -13.36 -14.50 5.81
C GLY A 18 -12.65 -15.21 6.97
N LEU A 19 -11.31 -15.23 7.04
CA LEU A 19 -10.55 -15.99 8.06
C LEU A 19 -9.92 -15.10 9.16
N ILE A 20 -9.59 -13.86 8.85
CA ILE A 20 -9.18 -12.84 9.80
C ILE A 20 -9.89 -11.56 9.38
N SER A 21 -10.63 -10.94 10.31
CA SER A 21 -11.26 -9.65 10.06
C SER A 21 -10.22 -8.69 9.48
N GLY A 22 -10.48 -8.10 8.32
CA GLY A 22 -9.57 -7.16 7.67
C GLY A 22 -9.17 -5.93 8.53
N ALA A 23 -9.70 -5.81 9.75
CA ALA A 23 -9.30 -4.89 10.81
C ALA A 23 -7.88 -5.14 11.36
N THR A 24 -7.36 -6.37 11.29
CA THR A 24 -5.98 -6.68 11.75
C THR A 24 -4.91 -6.29 10.73
N TRP A 25 -5.31 -5.75 9.58
CA TRP A 25 -4.41 -5.31 8.52
C TRP A 25 -4.17 -3.81 8.63
N GLY A 26 -2.93 -3.41 8.41
CA GLY A 26 -2.56 -2.01 8.27
C GLY A 26 -3.26 -1.43 7.07
N ARG A 27 -3.79 -0.23 7.21
CA ARG A 27 -4.49 0.49 6.14
C ARG A 27 -3.76 1.80 5.93
N LEU A 28 -3.35 2.04 4.69
CA LEU A 28 -2.72 3.28 4.31
C LEU A 28 -3.51 3.87 3.16
N GLU A 29 -3.97 5.10 3.32
CA GLU A 29 -4.61 5.85 2.24
C GLU A 29 -3.56 6.48 1.33
N LEU A 30 -3.82 6.45 0.03
CA LEU A 30 -3.00 7.14 -0.95
C LEU A 30 -3.08 8.66 -0.73
N PRO A 31 -1.96 9.39 -0.89
CA PRO A 31 -2.00 10.85 -0.89
C PRO A 31 -2.91 11.37 -2.00
N HIS A 32 -3.59 12.50 -1.75
CA HIS A 32 -4.50 13.12 -2.72
C HIS A 32 -3.79 13.40 -4.05
N GLY A 33 -4.38 12.91 -5.15
CA GLY A 33 -3.83 13.09 -6.50
C GLY A 33 -2.77 12.06 -6.90
N ALA A 34 -2.41 11.12 -6.02
CA ALA A 34 -1.61 9.96 -6.40
C ALA A 34 -2.50 8.87 -7.02
N GLU A 35 -2.22 8.52 -8.26
CA GLU A 35 -2.82 7.38 -8.96
C GLU A 35 -1.73 6.34 -9.19
N ILE A 36 -1.96 5.12 -8.69
CA ILE A 36 -1.07 3.98 -8.90
C ILE A 36 -1.88 2.74 -9.20
N GLU A 37 -1.49 2.01 -10.24
CA GLU A 37 -2.08 0.72 -10.55
C GLU A 37 -1.34 -0.38 -9.77
N HIS A 38 -1.96 -0.89 -8.70
CA HIS A 38 -1.35 -1.95 -7.90
C HIS A 38 -2.40 -2.99 -7.45
N PRO A 39 -2.11 -4.31 -7.54
CA PRO A 39 -3.09 -5.36 -7.22
C PRO A 39 -3.48 -5.43 -5.72
N ALA A 40 -2.68 -4.81 -4.85
CA ALA A 40 -3.02 -4.67 -3.42
C ALA A 40 -3.76 -3.35 -3.09
N LEU A 41 -3.91 -2.46 -4.08
CA LEU A 41 -4.69 -1.25 -3.94
C LEU A 41 -6.17 -1.56 -4.14
N LYS A 42 -7.02 -1.15 -3.20
CA LYS A 42 -8.48 -1.19 -3.36
C LYS A 42 -9.06 0.19 -3.13
N GLY A 43 -9.59 0.79 -4.20
CA GLY A 43 -9.95 2.21 -4.19
C GLY A 43 -8.69 3.04 -3.98
N SER A 44 -8.67 3.85 -2.93
CA SER A 44 -7.50 4.67 -2.56
C SER A 44 -6.72 4.12 -1.36
N MET A 45 -6.90 2.84 -1.01
CA MET A 45 -6.30 2.26 0.19
C MET A 45 -5.42 1.04 -0.10
N PHE A 46 -4.19 1.10 0.39
CA PHE A 46 -3.31 -0.05 0.52
C PHE A 46 -3.58 -0.81 1.81
N ARG A 47 -3.30 -2.12 1.78
CA ARG A 47 -3.35 -2.98 2.95
C ARG A 47 -2.03 -3.69 3.19
N VAL A 48 -1.62 -3.79 4.44
CA VAL A 48 -0.41 -4.49 4.86
C VAL A 48 -0.75 -5.54 5.91
N CYS A 49 -0.18 -6.74 5.78
CA CYS A 49 -0.45 -7.83 6.71
C CYS A 49 0.18 -7.56 8.08
N PRO A 50 -0.35 -8.13 9.17
CA PRO A 50 0.17 -7.92 10.52
C PRO A 50 1.66 -8.25 10.66
N ALA A 51 2.13 -9.33 10.03
CA ALA A 51 3.55 -9.67 10.04
C ALA A 51 4.47 -8.58 9.45
N CYS A 52 4.02 -7.85 8.42
CA CYS A 52 4.79 -6.76 7.85
C CYS A 52 4.70 -5.49 8.73
N MET A 53 3.55 -5.24 9.37
CA MET A 53 3.42 -4.15 10.34
C MET A 53 4.31 -4.36 11.56
N GLU A 54 4.37 -5.59 12.09
CA GLU A 54 5.22 -5.92 13.24
C GLU A 54 6.71 -5.87 12.89
N ARG A 55 7.07 -6.27 11.67
CA ARG A 55 8.46 -6.28 11.20
C ARG A 55 9.01 -4.89 10.85
N HIS A 56 8.14 -4.00 10.38
CA HIS A 56 8.50 -2.67 9.92
C HIS A 56 7.60 -1.66 10.62
N PRO A 57 8.02 -1.06 11.75
CA PRO A 57 7.19 -0.06 12.44
C PRO A 57 6.89 1.15 11.53
N ASP A 58 7.81 1.51 10.64
CA ASP A 58 7.66 2.57 9.64
C ASP A 58 7.14 2.07 8.28
N TRP A 59 6.36 0.98 8.27
CA TRP A 59 5.86 0.36 7.04
C TRP A 59 5.10 1.34 6.14
N GLU A 60 4.41 2.34 6.71
CA GLU A 60 3.66 3.35 5.95
C GLU A 60 4.58 4.19 5.06
N ALA A 61 5.64 4.74 5.64
CA ALA A 61 6.64 5.54 4.94
C ALA A 61 7.38 4.68 3.91
N SER A 62 7.86 3.49 4.32
CA SER A 62 8.54 2.56 3.41
C SER A 62 7.67 2.12 2.24
N LEU A 63 6.34 1.99 2.45
CA LEU A 63 5.42 1.62 1.38
C LEU A 63 5.24 2.77 0.38
N LEU A 64 5.08 4.00 0.87
CA LEU A 64 5.02 5.18 0.00
C LEU A 64 6.31 5.36 -0.78
N GLU A 65 7.47 5.20 -0.14
CA GLU A 65 8.78 5.24 -0.80
C GLU A 65 8.91 4.17 -1.88
N SER A 66 8.52 2.93 -1.57
CA SER A 66 8.58 1.80 -2.52
C SER A 66 7.71 2.02 -3.76
N PHE A 67 6.64 2.81 -3.63
CA PHE A 67 5.75 3.17 -4.72
C PHE A 67 6.08 4.53 -5.37
N GLY A 68 7.14 5.22 -4.91
CA GLY A 68 7.48 6.56 -5.40
C GLY A 68 6.45 7.63 -5.06
N LEU A 69 5.62 7.37 -4.04
CA LEU A 69 4.53 8.22 -3.58
C LEU A 69 4.92 9.11 -2.40
N THR A 70 6.16 9.03 -1.95
CA THR A 70 6.75 10.09 -1.13
C THR A 70 6.65 11.38 -1.91
N ALA A 71 5.78 12.28 -1.43
CA ALA A 71 5.44 13.55 -2.03
C ALA A 71 6.62 14.13 -2.82
N PRO A 72 6.55 14.18 -4.16
CA PRO A 72 7.49 14.94 -4.93
C PRO A 72 7.10 16.41 -4.78
N SER A 73 7.72 17.09 -3.83
CA SER A 73 8.14 18.47 -4.10
C SER A 73 9.24 18.53 -5.19
N GLN A 74 9.58 17.44 -5.89
CA GLN A 74 10.80 17.33 -6.70
C GLN A 74 10.67 16.94 -8.20
N LEU A 75 9.51 16.60 -8.78
CA LEU A 75 9.43 16.37 -10.25
C LEU A 75 9.24 17.67 -11.06
N ARG A 76 9.92 18.77 -10.65
CA ARG A 76 10.05 20.01 -11.44
C ARG A 76 11.50 20.37 -11.78
N ALA A 77 12.45 19.46 -11.52
CA ALA A 77 13.89 19.74 -11.66
C ALA A 77 14.62 19.02 -12.81
N GLU A 78 13.96 18.15 -13.60
CA GLU A 78 14.63 17.42 -14.69
C GLU A 78 13.82 17.46 -15.99
N ALA A 79 13.88 18.59 -16.72
CA ALA A 79 13.80 18.69 -18.19
C ALA A 79 13.73 20.17 -18.63
N ALA A 80 14.78 20.93 -18.32
CA ALA A 80 15.09 22.19 -18.98
C ALA A 80 16.62 22.30 -19.10
N GLN A 81 17.19 21.51 -20.02
CA GLN A 81 18.54 21.70 -20.56
C GLN A 81 18.47 21.44 -22.06
#